data_AF-A0A0F7FH19-F1
#
_entry.id   AF-A0A0F7FH19-F1
#
_cell.length_a   1.000
_cell.length_b   1.000
_cell.length_c   1.000
_cell.angle_alpha   90.00
_cell.angle_beta   90.00
_cell.angle_gamma   90.00
#
_symmetry.space_group_name_H-M   'P 1'
#
loop_
_entity.id
_entity.type
_entity.pdbx_description
1 polymer ?
#
loop_
_entity_poly.entity_id
_entity_poly.type
_entity_poly.pdbx_seq_one_letter_code
_entity_poly.pdbx_strand_id
1 'polypeptide(L)'
;MQVLQADDYRYGLNLLKKYSEISIISYVLEVISSIFLAPYTMLLYSLTAYATSQHILEEIMASLQRYLVLSVIGGVLALVGFVLGLIAILFYLIPSAGRLAKWSSTLSTPSKLLKYGYYAGFIFGAISATLIILAVITSNGTTPLPGMIVKHPSAREGYQGLLVIIILGLVATLLVMGLGMLLGWVGMIMFLLELGSLTKEGLFKAVAILDVLSSGLSFVNIRVRPPYANPVAIILFLLLFPAIRLTTLLLLRKATLKVLSVEAVQP
;
A
#
# COMPACT_ATOMS: atom_id res chain seq x y z
N MET A 1 -23.21 -28.11 -16.11
CA MET A 1 -23.07 -27.18 -14.96
C MET A 1 -21.75 -27.38 -14.21
N GLN A 2 -21.31 -28.63 -13.95
CA GLN A 2 -20.04 -28.92 -13.26
C GLN A 2 -18.77 -28.42 -13.99
N VAL A 3 -18.75 -28.47 -15.34
CA VAL A 3 -17.61 -27.98 -16.15
C VAL A 3 -17.35 -26.49 -15.95
N LEU A 4 -18.41 -25.66 -15.94
CA LEU A 4 -18.31 -24.21 -15.72
C LEU A 4 -17.77 -23.85 -14.33
N GLN A 5 -18.06 -24.69 -13.31
CA GLN A 5 -17.57 -24.47 -11.95
C GLN A 5 -16.08 -24.81 -11.81
N ALA A 6 -15.59 -25.84 -12.51
CA ALA A 6 -14.16 -26.17 -12.54
C ALA A 6 -13.33 -25.11 -13.26
N ASP A 7 -13.87 -24.52 -14.33
CA ASP A 7 -13.21 -23.44 -15.07
C ASP A 7 -13.06 -22.15 -14.24
N ASP A 8 -14.13 -21.73 -13.55
CA ASP A 8 -14.08 -20.55 -12.68
C ASP A 8 -13.11 -20.75 -11.51
N TYR A 9 -13.02 -21.98 -10.97
CA TYR A 9 -12.06 -22.34 -9.93
C TYR A 9 -10.60 -22.26 -10.39
N ARG A 10 -10.24 -22.99 -11.44
CA ARG A 10 -8.87 -23.04 -11.97
C ARG A 10 -8.41 -21.67 -12.46
N TYR A 11 -9.28 -20.95 -13.16
CA TYR A 11 -8.98 -19.61 -13.63
C TYR A 11 -8.77 -18.64 -12.47
N GLY A 12 -9.63 -18.72 -11.44
CA GLY A 12 -9.49 -17.93 -10.22
C GLY A 12 -8.18 -18.18 -9.48
N LEU A 13 -7.76 -19.45 -9.33
CA LEU A 13 -6.46 -19.79 -8.73
C LEU A 13 -5.28 -19.34 -9.59
N ASN A 14 -5.34 -19.48 -10.92
CA ASN A 14 -4.29 -18.96 -11.80
C ASN A 14 -4.12 -17.45 -11.69
N LEU A 15 -5.21 -16.69 -11.53
CA LEU A 15 -5.15 -15.27 -11.24
C LEU A 15 -4.53 -14.98 -9.87
N LEU A 16 -4.86 -15.78 -8.83
CA LEU A 16 -4.26 -15.64 -7.50
C LEU A 16 -2.74 -15.90 -7.51
N LYS A 17 -2.30 -16.87 -8.32
CA LYS A 17 -0.88 -17.12 -8.57
C LYS A 17 -0.23 -15.90 -9.21
N LYS A 18 -0.80 -15.35 -10.29
CA LYS A 18 -0.27 -14.15 -10.96
C LYS A 18 -0.24 -12.95 -10.02
N TYR A 19 -1.27 -12.77 -9.19
CA TYR A 19 -1.28 -11.78 -8.13
C TYR A 19 -0.06 -11.92 -7.21
N SER A 20 0.20 -13.13 -6.71
CA SER A 20 1.35 -13.37 -5.83
C SER A 20 2.69 -13.09 -6.51
N GLU A 21 2.86 -13.50 -7.77
CA GLU A 21 4.10 -13.31 -8.53
C GLU A 21 4.39 -11.83 -8.81
N ILE A 22 3.37 -11.08 -9.25
CA ILE A 22 3.52 -9.63 -9.51
C ILE A 22 3.70 -8.87 -8.19
N SER A 23 2.98 -9.26 -7.13
CA SER A 23 3.13 -8.63 -5.80
C SER A 23 4.53 -8.84 -5.23
N ILE A 24 5.17 -9.99 -5.48
CA ILE A 24 6.57 -10.22 -5.07
C ILE A 24 7.48 -9.24 -5.78
N ILE A 25 7.35 -9.10 -7.11
CA ILE A 25 8.19 -8.19 -7.91
C ILE A 25 7.98 -6.75 -7.47
N SER A 26 6.72 -6.32 -7.36
CA SER A 26 6.31 -5.01 -6.84
C SER A 26 6.94 -4.74 -5.47
N TYR A 27 6.81 -5.67 -4.53
CA TYR A 27 7.34 -5.51 -3.18
C TYR A 27 8.86 -5.44 -3.14
N VAL A 28 9.56 -6.26 -3.93
CA VAL A 28 11.02 -6.21 -4.03
C VAL A 28 11.48 -4.85 -4.58
N LEU A 29 10.79 -4.31 -5.60
CA LEU A 29 11.09 -2.97 -6.11
C LEU A 29 10.85 -1.88 -5.07
N GLU A 30 9.78 -1.97 -4.27
CA GLU A 30 9.50 -1.04 -3.18
C GLU A 30 10.56 -1.12 -2.07
N VAL A 31 11.00 -2.33 -1.69
CA VAL A 31 12.09 -2.51 -0.71
C VAL A 31 13.39 -1.91 -1.24
N ILE A 32 13.76 -2.21 -2.48
CA ILE A 32 14.97 -1.64 -3.10
C ILE A 32 14.86 -0.11 -3.16
N SER A 33 13.72 0.42 -3.60
CA SER A 33 13.45 1.86 -3.61
C SER A 33 13.62 2.49 -2.23
N SER A 34 13.13 1.84 -1.17
CA SER A 34 13.25 2.34 0.20
C SER A 34 14.71 2.46 0.66
N ILE A 35 15.60 1.61 0.17
CA ILE A 35 17.05 1.69 0.44
C ILE A 35 17.64 2.94 -0.25
N PHE A 36 17.27 3.18 -1.51
CA PHE A 36 17.70 4.39 -2.25
C PHE A 36 17.15 5.69 -1.63
N LEU A 37 15.95 5.62 -1.04
CA LEU A 37 15.29 6.77 -0.39
C LEU A 37 15.59 6.88 1.11
N ALA A 38 16.30 5.93 1.72
CA ALA A 38 16.61 5.91 3.16
C ALA A 38 17.33 7.18 3.68
N PRO A 39 18.28 7.79 2.93
CA PRO A 39 18.89 9.05 3.38
C PRO A 39 17.87 10.17 3.60
N TYR A 40 16.77 10.18 2.84
CA TYR A 40 15.71 11.19 2.94
C TYR A 40 14.75 10.93 4.09
N THR A 41 14.45 9.67 4.40
CA THR A 41 13.61 9.35 5.55
C THR A 41 14.30 9.73 6.85
N MET A 42 15.61 9.47 6.97
CA MET A 42 16.41 9.94 8.11
C MET A 42 16.43 11.46 8.24
N LEU A 43 16.49 12.17 7.11
CA LEU A 43 16.43 13.63 7.09
C LEU A 43 15.04 14.15 7.50
N LEU A 44 13.96 13.55 7.02
CA LEU A 44 12.60 13.91 7.47
C LEU A 44 12.41 13.67 8.98
N TYR A 45 12.98 12.61 9.54
CA TYR A 45 12.96 12.38 10.98
C TYR A 45 13.76 13.42 11.75
N SER A 46 14.95 13.82 11.29
CA SER A 46 15.72 14.88 11.95
C SER A 46 14.99 16.22 11.90
N LEU A 47 14.30 16.54 10.81
CA LEU A 47 13.52 17.77 10.68
C LEU A 47 12.38 17.91 11.71
N THR A 48 11.73 16.79 12.08
CA THR A 48 10.70 16.81 13.13
C THR A 48 11.27 17.11 14.52
N ALA A 49 12.56 16.84 14.75
CA ALA A 49 13.27 17.18 15.99
C ALA A 49 13.79 18.63 16.01
N TYR A 50 14.04 19.23 14.84
CA TYR A 50 14.64 20.57 14.69
C TYR A 50 13.67 21.66 14.22
N ALA A 51 12.35 21.43 14.33
CA ALA A 51 11.24 22.24 13.76
C ALA A 51 11.23 23.76 14.07
N THR A 52 12.21 24.29 14.79
CA THR A 52 12.39 25.71 15.12
C THR A 52 13.40 26.46 14.25
N SER A 53 14.25 25.80 13.45
CA SER A 53 15.30 26.51 12.70
C SER A 53 14.88 26.92 11.28
N GLN A 54 15.09 28.18 10.92
CA GLN A 54 14.82 28.72 9.57
C GLN A 54 15.69 28.09 8.46
N HIS A 55 16.70 27.29 8.80
CA HIS A 55 17.63 26.64 7.86
C HIS A 55 17.19 25.25 7.35
N ILE A 56 16.04 24.74 7.83
CA ILE A 56 15.49 23.44 7.44
C ILE A 56 15.36 23.29 5.92
N LEU A 57 14.85 24.33 5.24
CA LEU A 57 14.61 24.28 3.80
C LEU A 57 15.92 24.21 3.01
N GLU A 58 16.96 24.89 3.48
CA GLU A 58 18.29 24.90 2.86
C GLU A 58 18.99 23.54 3.03
N GLU A 59 18.89 22.90 4.20
CA GLU A 59 19.44 21.56 4.44
C GLU A 59 18.72 20.47 3.64
N ILE A 60 17.39 20.58 3.47
CA ILE A 60 16.60 19.70 2.60
C ILE A 60 17.06 19.86 1.15
N MET A 61 17.18 21.10 0.65
CA MET A 61 17.60 21.39 -0.71
C MET A 61 19.03 20.90 -0.99
N ALA A 62 19.96 21.13 -0.05
CA ALA A 62 21.35 20.69 -0.16
C ALA A 62 21.47 19.15 -0.17
N SER A 63 20.67 18.46 0.64
CA SER A 63 20.63 17.00 0.66
C SER A 63 19.91 16.41 -0.56
N LEU A 64 18.85 17.06 -1.05
CA LEU A 64 18.20 16.73 -2.32
C LEU A 64 19.19 16.79 -3.47
N GLN A 65 20.02 17.82 -3.55
CA GLN A 65 21.06 17.95 -4.57
C GLN A 65 22.14 16.87 -4.43
N ARG A 66 22.59 16.58 -3.19
CA ARG A 66 23.63 15.57 -2.93
C ARG A 66 23.20 14.15 -3.31
N TYR A 67 21.93 13.81 -3.13
CA TYR A 67 21.39 12.47 -3.41
C TYR A 67 20.42 12.45 -4.60
N LEU A 68 20.44 13.48 -5.46
CA LEU A 68 19.44 13.67 -6.53
C LEU A 68 19.31 12.46 -7.45
N VAL A 69 20.44 11.88 -7.88
CA VAL A 69 20.45 10.69 -8.74
C VAL A 69 19.84 9.48 -8.03
N LEU A 70 20.17 9.27 -6.75
CA LEU A 70 19.61 8.17 -5.95
C LEU A 70 18.12 8.39 -5.68
N SER A 71 17.68 9.63 -5.51
CA SER A 71 16.27 10.02 -5.44
C SER A 71 15.50 9.71 -6.70
N VAL A 72 16.06 10.05 -7.87
CA VAL A 72 15.41 9.78 -9.15
C VAL A 72 15.28 8.27 -9.36
N ILE A 73 16.35 7.52 -9.13
CA ILE A 73 16.34 6.05 -9.25
C ILE A 73 15.35 5.44 -8.25
N GLY A 74 15.43 5.81 -6.98
CA GLY A 74 14.54 5.35 -5.93
C GLY A 74 13.07 5.68 -6.22
N GLY A 75 12.79 6.91 -6.66
CA GLY A 75 11.46 7.37 -7.04
C GLY A 75 10.88 6.62 -8.24
N VAL A 76 11.68 6.38 -9.28
CA VAL A 76 11.27 5.57 -10.44
C VAL A 76 10.96 4.13 -10.03
N LEU A 77 11.82 3.52 -9.20
CA LEU A 77 11.60 2.16 -8.69
C LEU A 77 10.32 2.08 -7.82
N ALA A 78 10.09 3.06 -6.95
CA ALA A 78 8.86 3.16 -6.15
C ALA A 78 7.64 3.27 -7.08
N LEU A 79 7.70 4.12 -8.10
CA LEU A 79 6.60 4.32 -9.03
C LEU A 79 6.29 3.02 -9.81
N VAL A 80 7.30 2.34 -10.33
CA VAL A 80 7.12 1.05 -11.02
C VAL A 80 6.58 0.00 -10.07
N GLY A 81 7.13 -0.10 -8.86
CA GLY A 81 6.67 -1.01 -7.81
C GLY A 81 5.20 -0.77 -7.47
N PHE A 82 4.82 0.49 -7.27
CA PHE A 82 3.45 0.90 -6.99
C PHE A 82 2.48 0.56 -8.12
N VAL A 83 2.85 0.87 -9.38
CA VAL A 83 2.03 0.55 -10.55
C VAL A 83 1.84 -0.98 -10.69
N LEU A 84 2.90 -1.76 -10.48
CA LEU A 84 2.79 -3.23 -10.45
C LEU A 84 1.90 -3.72 -9.31
N GLY A 85 1.95 -3.10 -8.13
CA GLY A 85 1.07 -3.40 -7.01
C GLY A 85 -0.40 -3.12 -7.33
N LEU A 86 -0.69 -1.98 -7.97
CA LEU A 86 -2.03 -1.66 -8.48
C LEU A 86 -2.49 -2.70 -9.51
N ILE A 87 -1.62 -3.08 -10.44
CA ILE A 87 -1.93 -4.09 -11.44
C ILE A 87 -2.24 -5.44 -10.78
N ALA A 88 -1.43 -5.85 -9.80
CA ALA A 88 -1.65 -7.07 -9.03
C ALA A 88 -3.05 -7.08 -8.39
N ILE A 89 -3.44 -5.98 -7.74
CA ILE A 89 -4.73 -5.90 -7.06
C ILE A 89 -5.90 -5.84 -8.06
N LEU A 90 -5.84 -4.91 -9.02
CA LEU A 90 -6.97 -4.58 -9.89
C LEU A 90 -7.22 -5.64 -10.97
N PHE A 91 -6.17 -6.21 -11.55
CA PHE A 91 -6.30 -7.15 -12.68
C PHE A 91 -6.19 -8.61 -12.27
N TYR A 92 -5.64 -8.91 -11.08
CA TYR A 92 -5.44 -10.30 -10.65
C TYR A 92 -6.17 -10.64 -9.36
N LEU A 93 -5.99 -9.89 -8.27
CA LEU A 93 -6.63 -10.21 -6.98
C LEU A 93 -8.16 -10.05 -7.02
N ILE A 94 -8.66 -8.89 -7.42
CA ILE A 94 -10.11 -8.62 -7.48
C ILE A 94 -10.80 -9.61 -8.44
N PRO A 95 -10.29 -9.83 -9.68
CA PRO A 95 -10.90 -10.80 -10.58
C PRO A 95 -10.77 -12.25 -10.09
N SER A 96 -9.66 -12.62 -9.43
CA SER A 96 -9.49 -13.93 -8.80
C SER A 96 -10.59 -14.20 -7.78
N ALA A 97 -10.78 -13.26 -6.84
CA ALA A 97 -11.81 -13.38 -5.82
C ALA A 97 -13.21 -13.46 -6.43
N GLY A 98 -13.49 -12.65 -7.45
CA GLY A 98 -14.77 -12.67 -8.16
C GLY A 98 -15.05 -13.99 -8.90
N ARG A 99 -14.02 -14.64 -9.45
CA ARG A 99 -14.12 -15.95 -10.11
C ARG A 99 -14.30 -17.07 -9.11
N LEU A 100 -13.51 -17.08 -8.03
CA LEU A 100 -13.63 -18.07 -6.97
C LEU A 100 -14.96 -17.95 -6.20
N ALA A 101 -15.55 -16.77 -6.12
CA ALA A 101 -16.90 -16.56 -5.59
C ALA A 101 -18.02 -17.15 -6.46
N LYS A 102 -17.80 -17.35 -7.76
CA LYS A 102 -18.75 -18.06 -8.63
C LYS A 102 -18.66 -19.57 -8.45
N TRP A 103 -17.46 -20.07 -8.15
CA TRP A 103 -17.23 -21.48 -7.81
C TRP A 103 -17.85 -21.84 -6.46
N SER A 104 -17.65 -21.01 -5.42
CA SER A 104 -18.21 -21.24 -4.09
C SER A 104 -18.85 -19.99 -3.51
N SER A 105 -20.13 -20.11 -3.12
CA SER A 105 -20.92 -19.01 -2.55
C SER A 105 -20.36 -18.50 -1.22
N THR A 106 -19.63 -19.34 -0.46
CA THR A 106 -18.95 -18.95 0.78
C THR A 106 -17.93 -17.82 0.55
N LEU A 107 -17.37 -17.71 -0.65
CA LEU A 107 -16.42 -16.66 -1.01
C LEU A 107 -17.08 -15.36 -1.50
N SER A 108 -18.41 -15.32 -1.63
CA SER A 108 -19.14 -14.15 -2.15
C SER A 108 -18.97 -12.91 -1.27
N THR A 109 -19.15 -13.06 0.04
CA THR A 109 -19.02 -11.94 0.99
C THR A 109 -17.58 -11.42 1.07
N PRO A 110 -16.54 -12.27 1.27
CA PRO A 110 -15.15 -11.83 1.22
C PRO A 110 -14.76 -11.16 -0.10
N SER A 111 -15.21 -11.71 -1.24
CA SER A 111 -14.94 -11.13 -2.56
C SER A 111 -15.55 -9.74 -2.74
N LYS A 112 -16.79 -9.52 -2.27
CA LYS A 112 -17.44 -8.20 -2.30
C LYS A 112 -16.69 -7.20 -1.42
N LEU A 113 -16.35 -7.56 -0.19
CA LEU A 113 -15.59 -6.70 0.72
C LEU A 113 -14.24 -6.30 0.11
N LEU A 114 -13.52 -7.27 -0.46
CA LEU A 114 -12.27 -7.04 -1.17
C LEU A 114 -12.46 -6.03 -2.31
N LYS A 115 -13.40 -6.31 -3.22
CA LYS A 115 -13.68 -5.47 -4.40
C LYS A 115 -14.07 -4.05 -4.01
N TYR A 116 -15.08 -3.89 -3.17
CA TYR A 116 -15.61 -2.58 -2.81
C TYR A 116 -14.66 -1.81 -1.90
N GLY A 117 -13.96 -2.48 -0.98
CA GLY A 117 -12.98 -1.85 -0.12
C GLY A 117 -11.82 -1.26 -0.93
N TYR A 118 -11.18 -2.04 -1.80
CA TYR A 118 -10.11 -1.53 -2.64
C TYR A 118 -10.59 -0.43 -3.60
N TYR A 119 -11.75 -0.58 -4.24
CA TYR A 119 -12.28 0.50 -5.10
C TYR A 119 -12.62 1.77 -4.33
N ALA A 120 -13.24 1.67 -3.16
CA ALA A 120 -13.49 2.82 -2.31
C ALA A 120 -12.17 3.50 -1.94
N GLY A 121 -11.16 2.72 -1.52
CA GLY A 121 -9.82 3.22 -1.25
C GLY A 121 -9.22 3.99 -2.44
N PHE A 122 -9.28 3.42 -3.65
CA PHE A 122 -8.77 4.09 -4.85
C PHE A 122 -9.55 5.34 -5.23
N ILE A 123 -10.87 5.32 -5.13
CA ILE A 123 -11.73 6.49 -5.42
C ILE A 123 -11.43 7.61 -4.43
N PHE A 124 -11.37 7.32 -3.14
CA PHE A 124 -11.06 8.31 -2.12
C PHE A 124 -9.63 8.83 -2.24
N GLY A 125 -8.67 7.98 -2.61
CA GLY A 125 -7.31 8.38 -2.95
C GLY A 125 -7.26 9.32 -4.16
N ALA A 126 -8.00 9.02 -5.22
CA ALA A 126 -8.05 9.84 -6.44
C ALA A 126 -8.73 11.20 -6.22
N ILE A 127 -9.86 11.22 -5.51
CA ILE A 127 -10.56 12.46 -5.11
C ILE A 127 -9.61 13.33 -4.30
N SER A 128 -8.92 12.72 -3.34
CA SER A 128 -7.98 13.42 -2.49
C SER A 128 -6.77 13.98 -3.22
N ALA A 129 -6.14 13.19 -4.10
CA ALA A 129 -5.04 13.66 -4.92
C ALA A 129 -5.47 14.85 -5.78
N THR A 130 -6.68 14.78 -6.37
CA THR A 130 -7.28 15.89 -7.12
C THR A 130 -7.47 17.14 -6.26
N LEU A 131 -7.98 17.00 -5.02
CA LEU A 131 -8.17 18.12 -4.10
C LEU A 131 -6.84 18.76 -3.68
N ILE A 132 -5.80 17.95 -3.44
CA ILE A 132 -4.46 18.46 -3.12
C ILE A 132 -3.88 19.22 -4.30
N ILE A 133 -3.97 18.66 -5.52
CA ILE A 133 -3.52 19.34 -6.75
C ILE A 133 -4.28 20.66 -6.93
N LEU A 134 -5.59 20.66 -6.76
CA LEU A 134 -6.43 21.85 -6.88
C LEU A 134 -6.06 22.91 -5.84
N ALA A 135 -5.80 22.51 -4.60
CA ALA A 135 -5.36 23.42 -3.52
C ALA A 135 -3.98 24.04 -3.81
N VAL A 136 -3.04 23.27 -4.37
CA VAL A 136 -1.71 23.76 -4.77
C VAL A 136 -1.80 24.72 -5.97
N ILE A 137 -2.71 24.47 -6.91
CA ILE A 137 -2.93 25.36 -8.06
C ILE A 137 -3.55 26.69 -7.59
N THR A 138 -4.59 26.64 -6.76
CA THR A 138 -5.27 27.85 -6.27
C THR A 138 -4.39 28.69 -5.35
N SER A 139 -3.48 28.07 -4.59
CA SER A 139 -2.57 28.78 -3.70
C SER A 139 -1.38 29.44 -4.40
N ASN A 140 -0.95 28.93 -5.56
CA ASN A 140 0.10 29.53 -6.37
C ASN A 140 -0.39 30.74 -7.18
N GLY A 141 -1.59 31.24 -6.90
CA GLY A 141 -2.10 32.52 -7.42
C GLY A 141 -2.49 32.52 -8.90
N THR A 142 -2.55 31.35 -9.57
CA THR A 142 -2.80 31.31 -11.01
C THR A 142 -4.27 31.39 -11.41
N THR A 143 -5.22 31.17 -10.49
CA THR A 143 -6.64 31.50 -10.71
C THR A 143 -7.37 31.69 -9.37
N PRO A 144 -7.90 32.89 -9.06
CA PRO A 144 -8.84 33.04 -7.96
C PRO A 144 -10.13 32.31 -8.32
N LEU A 145 -10.58 31.40 -7.46
CA LEU A 145 -11.94 30.88 -7.50
C LEU A 145 -12.91 32.08 -7.44
N PRO A 146 -13.92 32.16 -8.32
CA PRO A 146 -14.85 33.29 -8.32
C PRO A 146 -15.53 33.41 -6.95
N GLY A 147 -15.29 34.52 -6.25
CA GLY A 147 -15.96 34.85 -4.98
C GLY A 147 -15.11 34.79 -3.70
N MET A 148 -13.81 34.44 -3.75
CA MET A 148 -12.95 34.52 -2.56
C MET A 148 -12.25 35.89 -2.44
N ILE A 149 -12.61 36.67 -1.42
CA ILE A 149 -11.90 37.88 -1.00
C ILE A 149 -10.57 37.45 -0.38
N VAL A 150 -9.47 37.52 -1.15
CA VAL A 150 -8.13 37.22 -0.64
C VAL A 150 -7.56 38.47 0.04
N LYS A 151 -7.66 38.54 1.37
CA LYS A 151 -6.74 39.36 2.17
C LYS A 151 -5.36 38.74 2.04
N HIS A 152 -4.42 39.42 1.36
CA HIS A 152 -3.03 38.97 1.26
C HIS A 152 -2.40 38.93 2.66
N PRO A 153 -2.13 37.73 3.24
CA PRO A 153 -1.19 37.63 4.34
C PRO A 153 0.21 37.89 3.78
N SER A 154 1.17 38.22 4.63
CA SER A 154 2.57 38.26 4.21
C SER A 154 2.95 36.93 3.52
N ALA A 155 3.77 36.94 2.46
CA ALA A 155 4.03 35.74 1.65
C ALA A 155 4.44 34.53 2.51
N ARG A 156 5.19 34.76 3.60
CA ARG A 156 5.62 33.75 4.57
C ARG A 156 4.45 33.11 5.35
N GLU A 157 3.45 33.89 5.76
CA GLU A 157 2.23 33.40 6.43
C GLU A 157 1.29 32.68 5.46
N GLY A 158 1.26 33.11 4.19
CA GLY A 158 0.52 32.44 3.12
C GLY A 158 1.06 31.04 2.80
N TYR A 159 2.39 30.87 2.72
CA TYR A 159 3.02 29.57 2.51
C TYR A 159 2.87 28.62 3.71
N GLN A 160 2.89 29.14 4.95
CA GLN A 160 2.67 28.33 6.14
C GLN A 160 1.21 27.88 6.27
N GLY A 161 0.24 28.77 6.02
CA GLY A 161 -1.19 28.41 6.00
C GLY A 161 -1.52 27.38 4.93
N LEU A 162 -0.92 27.52 3.74
CA LEU A 162 -1.03 26.54 2.67
C LEU A 162 -0.46 25.18 3.07
N LEU A 163 0.75 25.15 3.63
CA LEU A 163 1.39 23.91 4.09
C LEU A 163 0.53 23.19 5.14
N VAL A 164 -0.05 23.92 6.08
CA VAL A 164 -0.95 23.34 7.09
C VAL A 164 -2.21 22.77 6.45
N ILE A 165 -2.82 23.46 5.48
CA ILE A 165 -3.99 22.95 4.75
C ILE A 165 -3.64 21.72 3.91
N ILE A 166 -2.49 21.70 3.25
CA ILE A 166 -1.99 20.55 2.48
C ILE A 166 -1.73 19.37 3.42
N ILE A 167 -1.11 19.59 4.58
CA ILE A 167 -0.82 18.53 5.56
C ILE A 167 -2.12 17.99 6.17
N LEU A 168 -3.04 18.85 6.61
CA LEU A 168 -4.34 18.42 7.16
C LEU A 168 -5.18 17.72 6.09
N GLY A 169 -5.16 18.22 4.85
CA GLY A 169 -5.76 17.58 3.69
C GLY A 169 -5.19 16.19 3.45
N LEU A 170 -3.85 16.07 3.38
CA LEU A 170 -3.14 14.78 3.26
C LEU A 170 -3.49 13.81 4.38
N VAL A 171 -3.57 14.27 5.64
CA VAL A 171 -3.93 13.42 6.78
C VAL A 171 -5.38 12.94 6.66
N ALA A 172 -6.33 13.83 6.38
CA ALA A 172 -7.74 13.46 6.19
C ALA A 172 -7.91 12.48 5.02
N THR A 173 -7.22 12.74 3.92
CA THR A 173 -7.11 11.87 2.75
C THR A 173 -6.60 10.48 3.10
N LEU A 174 -5.48 10.40 3.82
CA LEU A 174 -4.87 9.13 4.20
C LEU A 174 -5.80 8.34 5.13
N LEU A 175 -6.56 9.02 5.99
CA LEU A 175 -7.57 8.38 6.84
C LEU A 175 -8.71 7.79 6.03
N VAL A 176 -9.31 8.57 5.11
CA VAL A 176 -10.47 8.10 4.31
C VAL A 176 -10.05 7.00 3.31
N MET A 177 -8.92 7.17 2.64
CA MET A 177 -8.31 6.14 1.78
C MET A 177 -8.00 4.88 2.61
N GLY A 178 -7.43 5.06 3.80
CA GLY A 178 -7.08 3.99 4.73
C GLY A 178 -8.29 3.16 5.17
N LEU A 179 -9.44 3.80 5.43
CA LEU A 179 -10.67 3.08 5.79
C LEU A 179 -11.17 2.17 4.66
N GLY A 180 -11.17 2.67 3.41
CA GLY A 180 -11.53 1.85 2.25
C GLY A 180 -10.57 0.68 2.06
N MET A 181 -9.26 0.95 2.09
CA MET A 181 -8.23 -0.09 1.98
C MET A 181 -8.31 -1.13 3.11
N LEU A 182 -8.67 -0.72 4.33
CA LEU A 182 -8.86 -1.62 5.46
C LEU A 182 -10.01 -2.59 5.22
N LEU A 183 -11.14 -2.13 4.68
CA LEU A 183 -12.24 -3.03 4.28
C LEU A 183 -11.78 -4.02 3.21
N GLY A 184 -10.99 -3.57 2.24
CA GLY A 184 -10.42 -4.43 1.19
C GLY A 184 -9.49 -5.50 1.76
N TRP A 185 -8.67 -5.10 2.74
CA TRP A 185 -7.75 -5.96 3.46
C TRP A 185 -8.46 -7.02 4.32
N VAL A 186 -9.50 -6.62 5.07
CA VAL A 186 -10.36 -7.56 5.82
C VAL A 186 -11.01 -8.58 4.86
N GLY A 187 -11.51 -8.11 3.72
CA GLY A 187 -12.04 -8.98 2.67
C GLY A 187 -11.01 -10.00 2.18
N MET A 188 -9.75 -9.60 2.00
CA MET A 188 -8.65 -10.49 1.61
C MET A 188 -8.32 -11.54 2.68
N ILE A 189 -8.27 -11.15 3.96
CA ILE A 189 -8.02 -12.09 5.06
C ILE A 189 -9.12 -13.14 5.13
N MET A 190 -10.39 -12.71 5.14
CA MET A 190 -11.53 -13.63 5.16
C MET A 190 -11.51 -14.54 3.94
N PHE A 191 -11.21 -13.98 2.75
CA PHE A 191 -11.13 -14.74 1.52
C PHE A 191 -10.09 -15.86 1.59
N LEU A 192 -8.90 -15.59 2.12
CA LEU A 192 -7.84 -16.58 2.29
C LEU A 192 -8.18 -17.64 3.35
N LEU A 193 -8.82 -17.25 4.45
CA LEU A 193 -9.28 -18.19 5.48
C LEU A 193 -10.31 -19.17 4.93
N GLU A 194 -11.31 -18.66 4.21
CA GLU A 194 -12.36 -19.46 3.58
C GLU A 194 -11.80 -20.35 2.46
N LEU A 195 -10.91 -19.81 1.62
CA LEU A 195 -10.25 -20.58 0.57
C LEU A 195 -9.42 -21.73 1.16
N GLY A 196 -8.71 -21.50 2.27
CA GLY A 196 -7.99 -22.55 2.98
C GLY A 196 -8.89 -23.63 3.57
N SER A 197 -10.09 -23.26 4.04
CA SER A 197 -11.09 -24.23 4.52
C SER A 197 -11.68 -25.06 3.37
N LEU A 198 -12.02 -24.43 2.25
CA LEU A 198 -12.60 -25.10 1.08
C LEU A 198 -11.62 -26.03 0.37
N THR A 199 -10.36 -25.61 0.24
CA THR A 199 -9.30 -26.37 -0.44
C THR A 199 -8.57 -27.36 0.47
N LYS A 200 -8.86 -27.34 1.78
CA LYS A 200 -8.11 -28.07 2.83
C LYS A 200 -6.61 -27.76 2.84
N GLU A 201 -6.18 -26.67 2.21
CA GLU A 201 -4.79 -26.23 2.17
C GLU A 201 -4.50 -25.25 3.31
N GLY A 202 -3.85 -25.73 4.37
CA GLY A 202 -3.54 -24.94 5.57
C GLY A 202 -2.67 -23.71 5.31
N LEU A 203 -1.90 -23.69 4.22
CA LEU A 203 -1.04 -22.56 3.88
C LEU A 203 -1.83 -21.27 3.62
N PHE A 204 -3.05 -21.31 3.08
CA PHE A 204 -3.84 -20.08 2.91
C PHE A 204 -4.21 -19.43 4.24
N LYS A 205 -4.50 -20.24 5.27
CA LYS A 205 -4.75 -19.73 6.63
C LYS A 205 -3.48 -19.15 7.24
N ALA A 206 -2.34 -19.81 7.04
CA ALA A 206 -1.04 -19.30 7.48
C ALA A 206 -0.71 -17.94 6.83
N VAL A 207 -0.98 -17.78 5.53
CA VAL A 207 -0.83 -16.50 4.81
C VAL A 207 -1.70 -15.42 5.45
N ALA A 208 -2.98 -15.71 5.72
CA ALA A 208 -3.90 -14.75 6.35
C ALA A 208 -3.40 -14.30 7.74
N ILE A 209 -2.91 -15.25 8.56
CA ILE A 209 -2.38 -14.96 9.89
C ILE A 209 -1.10 -14.12 9.80
N LEU A 210 -0.16 -14.50 8.93
CA LEU A 210 1.09 -13.77 8.72
C LEU A 210 0.83 -12.36 8.20
N ASP A 211 -0.19 -12.18 7.38
CA ASP A 211 -0.61 -10.87 6.90
C ASP A 211 -1.10 -9.97 8.06
N VAL A 212 -1.98 -10.49 8.92
CA VAL A 212 -2.42 -9.80 10.16
C VAL A 212 -1.26 -9.48 11.08
N LEU A 213 -0.36 -10.44 11.31
CA LEU A 213 0.82 -10.25 12.16
C LEU A 213 1.75 -9.17 11.60
N SER A 214 1.99 -9.19 10.29
CA SER A 214 2.84 -8.20 9.63
C SER A 214 2.27 -6.79 9.79
N SER A 215 0.96 -6.61 9.59
CA SER A 215 0.28 -5.34 9.80
C SER A 215 0.30 -4.90 11.27
N GLY A 216 0.09 -5.84 12.20
CA GLY A 216 0.15 -5.58 13.65
C GLY A 216 1.54 -5.10 14.10
N LEU A 217 2.61 -5.72 13.60
CA LEU A 217 3.98 -5.31 13.88
C LEU A 217 4.28 -3.89 13.39
N SER A 218 3.72 -3.47 12.26
CA SER A 218 3.83 -2.09 11.77
C SER A 218 3.20 -1.07 12.72
N PHE A 219 2.06 -1.38 13.35
CA PHE A 219 1.42 -0.49 14.32
C PHE A 219 2.22 -0.37 15.62
N VAL A 220 2.82 -1.47 16.09
CA VAL A 220 3.68 -1.46 17.28
C VAL A 220 4.92 -0.61 17.02
N ASN A 221 5.50 -0.67 15.82
CA ASN A 221 6.67 0.11 15.42
C ASN A 221 6.43 1.63 15.52
N ILE A 222 5.26 2.13 15.10
CA ILE A 222 4.91 3.57 15.18
C ILE A 222 4.91 4.07 16.64
N ARG A 223 4.64 3.21 17.63
CA ARG A 223 4.63 3.59 19.06
C ARG A 223 6.01 3.57 19.71
N VAL A 224 7.00 2.86 19.15
CA VAL A 224 8.37 2.86 19.67
C VAL A 224 9.10 4.08 19.12
N ARG A 225 8.81 5.26 19.70
CA ARG A 225 9.45 6.53 19.33
C ARG A 225 10.97 6.48 19.56
N PRO A 226 11.81 6.96 18.62
CA PRO A 226 13.19 7.30 18.89
C PRO A 226 13.18 8.60 19.71
N PRO A 227 13.71 8.57 20.94
CA PRO A 227 15.17 8.53 21.08
C PRO A 227 15.72 7.28 21.80
N TYR A 228 14.87 6.32 22.19
CA TYR A 228 15.27 5.14 22.99
C TYR A 228 15.30 3.81 22.23
N ALA A 229 15.01 3.82 20.93
CA ALA A 229 15.08 2.62 20.11
C ALA A 229 16.55 2.26 19.84
N ASN A 230 17.00 1.11 20.35
CA ASN A 230 18.31 0.54 20.03
C ASN A 230 18.47 0.47 18.49
N PRO A 231 19.55 0.99 17.89
CA PRO A 231 19.78 0.91 16.45
C PRO A 231 19.73 -0.52 15.91
N VAL A 232 20.10 -1.52 16.72
CA VAL A 232 19.95 -2.94 16.38
C VAL A 232 18.47 -3.35 16.28
N ALA A 233 17.60 -2.83 17.14
CA ALA A 233 16.16 -3.07 17.05
C ALA A 233 15.57 -2.41 15.79
N ILE A 234 15.98 -1.18 15.46
CA ILE A 234 15.55 -0.49 14.23
C ILE A 234 15.94 -1.31 12.99
N ILE A 235 17.19 -1.79 12.92
CA ILE A 235 17.67 -2.64 11.81
C ILE A 235 16.92 -3.97 11.76
N LEU A 236 16.72 -4.64 12.91
CA LEU A 236 15.93 -5.86 12.98
C LEU A 236 14.50 -5.63 12.49
N PHE A 237 13.84 -4.54 12.87
CA PHE A 237 12.49 -4.22 12.41
C PHE A 237 12.44 -3.88 10.92
N LEU A 238 13.43 -3.14 10.39
CA LEU A 238 13.56 -2.83 8.97
C LEU A 238 13.76 -4.08 8.11
N LEU A 239 14.33 -5.16 8.65
CA LEU A 239 14.53 -6.42 7.94
C LEU A 239 13.38 -7.42 8.17
N LEU A 240 12.84 -7.47 9.39
CA LEU A 240 11.81 -8.43 9.78
C LEU A 240 10.49 -8.16 9.05
N PHE A 241 10.08 -6.90 8.94
CA PHE A 241 8.82 -6.58 8.28
C PHE A 241 8.82 -6.96 6.79
N PRO A 242 9.86 -6.60 6.01
CA PRO A 242 9.98 -7.07 4.63
C PRO A 242 10.11 -8.57 4.49
N ALA A 243 10.85 -9.23 5.38
CA ALA A 243 10.98 -10.68 5.35
C ALA A 243 9.64 -11.38 5.58
N ILE A 244 8.84 -10.93 6.56
CA ILE A 244 7.51 -11.49 6.82
C ILE A 244 6.61 -11.25 5.61
N ARG A 245 6.56 -10.03 5.08
CA ARG A 245 5.68 -9.70 3.94
C ARG A 245 6.03 -10.52 2.70
N LEU A 246 7.31 -10.66 2.38
CA LEU A 246 7.79 -11.48 1.28
C LEU A 246 7.46 -12.97 1.51
N THR A 247 7.62 -13.46 2.74
CA THR A 247 7.27 -14.83 3.12
C THR A 247 5.78 -15.09 2.92
N THR A 248 4.90 -14.17 3.34
CA THR A 248 3.45 -14.23 3.12
C THR A 248 3.12 -14.41 1.63
N LEU A 249 3.74 -13.62 0.75
CA LEU A 249 3.51 -13.72 -0.70
C LEU A 249 4.06 -15.02 -1.31
N LEU A 250 5.23 -15.48 -0.87
CA LEU A 250 5.82 -16.75 -1.31
C LEU A 250 4.97 -17.95 -0.88
N LEU A 251 4.44 -17.93 0.36
CA LEU A 251 3.53 -18.96 0.84
C LEU A 251 2.19 -18.94 0.09
N LEU A 252 1.67 -17.77 -0.26
CA LEU A 252 0.47 -17.65 -1.09
C LEU A 252 0.68 -18.28 -2.46
N ARG A 253 1.83 -17.99 -3.11
CA ARG A 253 2.21 -18.61 -4.37
C ARG A 253 2.29 -20.13 -4.25
N LYS A 254 2.96 -20.62 -3.21
CA LYS A 254 3.14 -22.06 -2.95
C LYS A 254 1.81 -22.76 -2.71
N ALA A 255 0.92 -22.19 -1.89
CA ALA A 255 -0.41 -22.72 -1.62
C ALA A 255 -1.21 -22.86 -2.92
N THR A 256 -1.21 -21.79 -3.72
CA THR A 256 -1.94 -21.76 -5.00
C THR A 256 -1.40 -22.81 -5.99
N LEU A 257 -0.08 -22.94 -6.12
CA LEU A 257 0.54 -23.94 -6.98
C LEU A 257 0.22 -25.37 -6.53
N LYS A 258 0.26 -25.62 -5.22
CA LYS A 258 -0.04 -26.94 -4.66
C LYS A 258 -1.47 -27.35 -4.99
N VAL A 259 -2.45 -26.47 -4.77
CA VAL A 259 -3.85 -26.75 -5.10
C VAL A 259 -4.06 -26.97 -6.60
N LEU A 260 -3.45 -26.14 -7.45
CA LEU A 260 -3.49 -26.32 -8.91
C LEU A 260 -2.89 -27.66 -9.36
N SER A 261 -1.83 -28.12 -8.70
CA SER A 261 -1.14 -29.37 -9.06
C SER A 261 -1.91 -30.62 -8.66
N VAL A 262 -2.63 -30.61 -7.52
CA VAL A 262 -3.41 -31.76 -7.04
C VAL A 262 -4.60 -32.02 -7.95
N GLU A 263 -5.22 -30.96 -8.48
CA GLU A 263 -6.38 -31.07 -9.37
C GLU A 263 -6.00 -31.46 -10.81
N ALA A 264 -4.73 -31.35 -11.20
CA ALA A 264 -4.26 -31.88 -12.48
C ALA A 264 -4.18 -33.42 -12.49
N VAL A 265 -4.25 -34.05 -11.31
CA VAL A 265 -4.07 -35.51 -11.14
C VAL A 265 -5.41 -36.26 -11.00
N GLN A 266 -6.52 -35.56 -10.70
CA GLN A 266 -7.85 -36.16 -10.63
C GLN A 266 -8.74 -35.60 -11.76
N PRO A 267 -8.95 -36.38 -12.86
CA PRO A 267 -9.89 -36.02 -13.92
C PRO A 267 -11.35 -36.15 -13.49
#